data_AF-A0A1Y2DV19-F1
#
_entry.id   AF-A0A1Y2DV19-F1
#
_cell.length_a   1.000
_cell.length_b   1.000
_cell.length_c   1.000
_cell.angle_alpha   90.00
_cell.angle_beta   90.00
_cell.angle_gamma   90.00
#
_symmetry.space_group_name_H-M   'P 1'
#
loop_
_entity.id
_entity.type
_entity.pdbx_description
1 polymer ?
#
loop_
_entity_poly.entity_id
_entity_poly.type
_entity_poly.pdbx_seq_one_letter_code
_entity_poly.pdbx_strand_id
1 'polypeptide(L)'
;MALTTMATISRRDMQDNGLIVNITDVKHLISYSWIKSSTPIIAVPDIPPKWFPPPVARRLPKDSGLVYIAQDAARHPESPLEPCSVFTINVEVVGSTVFFYRTETKTQELIAPREWKGFGHEFEKATHYWIVLYRFGGLSFIVRYKVDGYIDDINKPTGSKLVIREQGYDMPLGTTLEIKT
;
A
#
# COMPACT_ATOMS: atom_id res chain seq x y z
N MET A 1 -28.64 13.23 12.97
CA MET A 1 -28.66 12.16 13.99
C MET A 1 -27.49 12.40 14.93
N ALA A 2 -27.60 12.06 16.22
CA ALA A 2 -26.48 12.19 17.15
C ALA A 2 -25.49 11.03 16.96
N LEU A 3 -24.19 11.28 17.15
CA LEU A 3 -23.19 10.22 17.21
C LEU A 3 -23.33 9.48 18.56
N THR A 4 -23.57 8.18 18.53
CA THR A 4 -23.55 7.33 19.74
C THR A 4 -22.21 6.62 19.83
N THR A 5 -21.38 7.00 20.79
CA THR A 5 -20.13 6.29 21.09
C THR A 5 -20.44 4.92 21.68
N MET A 6 -20.13 3.84 20.95
CA MET A 6 -20.31 2.46 21.45
C MET A 6 -19.28 2.09 22.53
N ALA A 7 -18.02 2.48 22.33
CA ALA A 7 -16.92 2.21 23.26
C ALA A 7 -15.81 3.24 23.06
N THR A 8 -15.05 3.49 24.12
CA THR A 8 -13.79 4.25 24.08
C THR A 8 -12.70 3.35 24.63
N ILE A 9 -11.64 3.12 23.86
CA ILE A 9 -10.47 2.33 24.28
C ILE A 9 -9.33 3.32 24.54
N SER A 10 -8.86 3.41 25.79
CA SER A 10 -7.68 4.20 26.14
C SER A 10 -6.41 3.37 25.98
N ARG A 11 -5.29 4.03 25.69
CA ARG A 11 -3.94 3.42 25.77
C ARG A 11 -3.67 2.79 27.15
N ARG A 12 -4.29 3.33 28.22
CA ARG A 12 -4.17 2.80 29.58
C ARG A 12 -4.90 1.48 29.81
N ASP A 13 -5.85 1.15 28.95
CA ASP A 13 -6.63 -0.10 29.03
C ASP A 13 -5.93 -1.25 28.29
N MET A 14 -4.87 -0.93 27.52
CA MET A 14 -4.06 -1.91 26.81
C MET A 14 -3.05 -2.55 27.77
N GLN A 15 -3.36 -3.74 28.28
CA GLN A 15 -2.43 -4.58 29.02
C GLN A 15 -1.72 -5.54 28.07
N ASP A 16 -0.39 -5.65 28.21
CA ASP A 16 0.36 -6.72 27.55
C ASP A 16 0.17 -8.02 28.34
N ASN A 17 -0.60 -8.94 27.76
CA ASN A 17 -0.89 -10.24 28.37
C ASN A 17 0.23 -11.27 28.14
N GLY A 18 1.37 -10.88 27.53
CA GLY A 18 2.47 -11.79 27.18
C GLY A 18 2.13 -12.82 26.10
N LEU A 19 0.96 -12.68 25.46
CA LEU A 19 0.50 -13.59 24.41
C LEU A 19 1.24 -13.30 23.10
N ILE A 20 2.17 -14.17 22.75
CA ILE A 20 2.85 -14.14 21.44
C ILE A 20 1.85 -14.56 20.36
N VAL A 21 1.39 -13.59 19.57
CA VAL A 21 0.51 -13.82 18.42
C VAL A 21 1.30 -13.60 17.13
N ASN A 22 1.43 -14.66 16.34
CA ASN A 22 2.12 -14.61 15.05
C ASN A 22 1.12 -14.47 13.89
N ILE A 23 1.59 -13.86 12.80
CA ILE A 23 0.93 -13.92 11.50
C ILE A 23 1.22 -15.29 10.87
N THR A 24 0.18 -15.99 10.40
CA THR A 24 0.29 -17.31 9.76
C THR A 24 -0.55 -17.40 8.49
N ASP A 25 -0.38 -18.47 7.72
CA ASP A 25 -1.17 -18.78 6.51
C ASP A 25 -1.24 -17.63 5.48
N VAL A 26 -0.15 -16.89 5.32
CA VAL A 26 -0.06 -15.77 4.36
C VAL A 26 -0.17 -16.29 2.93
N LYS A 27 -1.13 -15.76 2.16
CA LYS A 27 -1.40 -16.10 0.77
C LYS A 27 -1.59 -14.82 -0.04
N HIS A 28 -0.90 -14.74 -1.18
CA HIS A 28 -1.26 -13.77 -2.21
C HIS A 28 -2.63 -14.16 -2.79
N LEU A 29 -3.54 -13.19 -2.91
CA LEU A 29 -4.84 -13.39 -3.58
C LEU A 29 -4.83 -12.81 -4.98
N ILE A 30 -4.47 -11.53 -5.10
CA ILE A 30 -4.53 -10.79 -6.35
C ILE A 30 -3.67 -9.53 -6.29
N SER A 31 -3.13 -9.13 -7.43
CA SER A 31 -2.30 -7.96 -7.63
C SER A 31 -2.88 -7.07 -8.72
N TYR A 32 -2.75 -5.75 -8.58
CA TYR A 32 -3.27 -4.80 -9.57
C TYR A 32 -2.51 -3.47 -9.59
N SER A 33 -2.60 -2.75 -10.71
CA SER A 33 -2.09 -1.38 -10.83
C SER A 33 -3.17 -0.42 -11.30
N TRP A 34 -3.03 0.86 -10.98
CA TRP A 34 -3.83 1.92 -11.59
C TRP A 34 -3.31 2.29 -12.98
N ILE A 35 -4.18 2.25 -14.00
CA ILE A 35 -3.87 2.80 -15.32
C ILE A 35 -4.12 4.31 -15.31
N LYS A 36 -3.17 5.09 -15.84
CA LYS A 36 -3.31 6.55 -15.98
C LYS A 36 -4.27 6.90 -17.12
N SER A 37 -5.55 7.04 -16.78
CA SER A 37 -6.65 7.43 -17.67
C SER A 37 -7.48 8.55 -17.03
N SER A 38 -8.34 9.22 -17.82
CA SER A 38 -9.36 10.14 -17.30
C SER A 38 -10.46 9.42 -16.51
N THR A 39 -10.66 8.14 -16.79
CA THR A 39 -11.50 7.23 -16.01
C THR A 39 -10.65 6.36 -15.07
N PRO A 40 -11.10 6.05 -13.85
CA PRO A 40 -10.39 5.14 -12.96
C PRO A 40 -10.44 3.71 -13.50
N ILE A 41 -9.32 3.21 -14.01
CA ILE A 41 -9.17 1.86 -14.55
C ILE A 41 -8.05 1.14 -13.78
N ILE A 42 -8.31 -0.11 -13.37
CA ILE A 42 -7.33 -1.02 -12.79
C ILE A 42 -6.92 -2.10 -13.80
N ALA A 43 -5.63 -2.46 -13.82
CA ALA A 43 -5.10 -3.62 -14.55
C ALA A 43 -5.03 -4.82 -13.60
N VAL A 44 -5.62 -5.96 -13.99
CA VAL A 44 -5.73 -7.16 -13.14
C VAL A 44 -5.57 -8.45 -13.96
N PRO A 45 -4.69 -9.41 -13.56
CA PRO A 45 -3.59 -9.20 -12.62
C PRO A 45 -2.53 -8.28 -13.24
N ASP A 46 -1.72 -7.65 -12.38
CA ASP A 46 -0.50 -6.95 -12.82
C ASP A 46 0.69 -7.32 -11.92
N ILE A 47 1.90 -6.88 -12.26
CA ILE A 47 3.14 -7.19 -11.54
C ILE A 47 3.79 -5.87 -11.11
N PRO A 48 4.37 -5.75 -9.89
CA PRO A 48 5.09 -4.54 -9.49
C PRO A 48 6.27 -4.26 -10.43
N PRO A 49 6.78 -3.02 -10.51
CA PRO A 49 7.95 -2.74 -11.34
C PRO A 49 9.16 -3.55 -10.85
N LYS A 50 9.94 -4.09 -11.79
CA LYS A 50 11.21 -4.74 -11.44
C LYS A 50 12.19 -3.68 -10.97
N TRP A 51 12.74 -3.86 -9.76
CA TRP A 51 13.80 -3.01 -9.26
C TRP A 51 15.05 -3.18 -10.10
N PHE A 52 15.51 -2.08 -10.68
CA PHE A 52 16.75 -2.01 -11.44
C PHE A 52 17.57 -0.83 -10.91
N PRO A 53 18.59 -1.09 -10.05
CA PRO A 53 19.39 -0.01 -9.49
C PRO A 53 20.16 0.71 -10.61
N PRO A 54 20.24 2.06 -10.60
CA PRO A 54 20.99 2.79 -11.61
C PRO A 54 22.49 2.41 -11.50
N PRO A 55 23.20 2.16 -12.61
CA PRO A 55 24.59 1.69 -12.60
C PRO A 55 25.59 2.74 -12.10
N VAL A 56 25.15 4.00 -11.97
CA VAL A 56 25.91 5.12 -11.42
C VAL A 56 25.01 5.89 -10.46
N ALA A 57 25.54 6.24 -9.29
CA ALA A 57 24.83 7.07 -8.32
C ALA A 57 24.36 8.39 -8.95
N ARG A 58 23.07 8.67 -8.88
CA ARG A 58 22.45 9.90 -9.38
C ARG A 58 21.80 10.66 -8.24
N ARG A 59 22.03 11.97 -8.19
CA ARG A 59 21.30 12.87 -7.30
C ARG A 59 19.89 13.08 -7.85
N LEU A 60 18.87 12.69 -7.09
CA LEU A 60 17.47 12.91 -7.44
C LEU A 60 17.11 14.40 -7.31
N PRO A 61 16.20 14.92 -8.17
CA PRO A 61 15.54 16.19 -7.89
C PRO A 61 14.67 16.04 -6.63
N LYS A 62 14.51 17.13 -5.87
CA LYS A 62 13.54 17.17 -4.76
C LYS A 62 12.14 16.95 -5.32
N ASP A 63 11.27 16.31 -4.53
CA ASP A 63 9.85 16.24 -4.84
C ASP A 63 9.28 17.65 -5.07
N SER A 64 8.50 17.83 -6.13
CA SER A 64 7.96 19.14 -6.51
C SER A 64 6.66 19.01 -7.32
N GLY A 65 5.85 20.07 -7.33
CA GLY A 65 4.57 20.05 -8.03
C GLY A 65 3.47 19.32 -7.26
N LEU A 66 2.45 18.84 -7.97
CA LEU A 66 1.28 18.21 -7.39
C LEU A 66 1.57 16.73 -7.10
N VAL A 67 1.74 16.39 -5.83
CA VAL A 67 1.92 15.00 -5.36
C VAL A 67 0.62 14.45 -4.77
N TYR A 68 0.48 13.14 -4.76
CA TYR A 68 -0.66 12.43 -4.20
C TYR A 68 -0.30 11.86 -2.83
N ILE A 69 -0.84 12.46 -1.75
CA ILE A 69 -0.68 11.92 -0.39
C ILE A 69 -1.48 10.61 -0.23
N ALA A 70 -2.70 10.56 -0.79
CA ALA A 70 -3.57 9.40 -0.73
C ALA A 70 -4.23 9.17 -2.10
N GLN A 71 -3.58 8.40 -2.97
CA GLN A 71 -3.98 8.20 -4.37
C GLN A 71 -5.38 7.63 -4.58
N ASP A 72 -5.88 6.79 -3.66
CA ASP A 72 -7.23 6.24 -3.76
C ASP A 72 -8.28 7.30 -3.41
N ALA A 73 -8.08 8.03 -2.31
CA ALA A 73 -8.93 9.16 -1.94
C ALA A 73 -8.82 10.33 -2.92
N ALA A 74 -7.72 10.48 -3.67
CA ALA A 74 -7.62 11.52 -4.69
C ALA A 74 -8.54 11.28 -5.89
N ARG A 75 -9.06 10.07 -6.01
CA ARG A 75 -10.12 9.70 -6.95
C ARG A 75 -11.53 9.74 -6.30
N HIS A 76 -11.62 10.01 -4.98
CA HIS A 76 -12.84 10.14 -4.17
C HIS A 76 -12.67 11.18 -3.02
N PRO A 77 -12.88 12.49 -3.28
CA PRO A 77 -12.10 13.56 -2.62
C PRO A 77 -12.75 14.31 -1.41
N GLU A 78 -13.35 13.64 -0.41
CA GLU A 78 -14.04 14.35 0.70
C GLU A 78 -13.19 14.59 1.99
N SER A 79 -12.93 15.88 2.37
CA SER A 79 -12.34 16.45 3.64
C SER A 79 -10.80 16.85 3.66
N PRO A 80 -10.13 17.32 4.76
CA PRO A 80 -8.65 17.56 4.84
C PRO A 80 -7.84 16.91 6.05
N LEU A 81 -6.52 16.58 5.88
CA LEU A 81 -5.57 15.90 6.83
C LEU A 81 -4.50 16.84 7.46
N GLU A 82 -3.83 16.37 8.54
CA GLU A 82 -2.38 16.59 8.90
C GLU A 82 -1.82 15.44 9.82
N PRO A 83 -0.49 15.25 10.04
CA PRO A 83 0.09 13.95 10.47
C PRO A 83 0.24 13.61 11.97
N CYS A 84 -0.18 14.47 12.90
CA CYS A 84 -0.27 14.12 14.34
C CYS A 84 -1.74 14.20 14.83
N SER A 85 -2.69 14.08 13.91
CA SER A 85 -4.11 14.32 14.18
C SER A 85 -4.89 13.03 14.39
N VAL A 86 -6.07 13.20 14.99
CA VAL A 86 -7.14 12.22 15.00
C VAL A 86 -7.40 11.77 13.55
N PHE A 87 -7.44 10.45 13.34
CA PHE A 87 -7.87 9.84 12.08
C PHE A 87 -9.15 9.04 12.31
N THR A 88 -9.95 8.89 11.26
CA THR A 88 -11.20 8.11 11.30
C THR A 88 -11.04 6.87 10.44
N ILE A 89 -11.25 5.69 11.04
CA ILE A 89 -11.51 4.45 10.31
C ILE A 89 -13.00 4.19 10.43
N ASN A 90 -13.68 4.12 9.29
CA ASN A 90 -15.07 3.67 9.24
C ASN A 90 -15.08 2.14 9.31
N VAL A 91 -16.13 1.61 9.94
CA VAL A 91 -16.31 0.18 10.16
C VAL A 91 -17.70 -0.20 9.65
N GLU A 92 -17.74 -1.02 8.62
CA GLU A 92 -18.98 -1.56 8.06
C GLU A 92 -19.04 -3.07 8.30
N VAL A 93 -20.18 -3.58 8.77
CA VAL A 93 -20.37 -5.01 9.06
C VAL A 93 -21.35 -5.60 8.06
N VAL A 94 -20.90 -6.60 7.29
CA VAL A 94 -21.71 -7.31 6.30
C VAL A 94 -21.63 -8.80 6.59
N GLY A 95 -22.70 -9.36 7.16
CA GLY A 95 -22.74 -10.74 7.63
C GLY A 95 -21.69 -10.99 8.71
N SER A 96 -20.74 -11.90 8.46
CA SER A 96 -19.61 -12.20 9.34
C SER A 96 -18.33 -11.41 9.04
N THR A 97 -18.37 -10.50 8.07
CA THR A 97 -17.20 -9.75 7.59
C THR A 97 -17.26 -8.30 8.05
N VAL A 98 -16.11 -7.77 8.50
CA VAL A 98 -15.95 -6.38 8.91
C VAL A 98 -15.01 -5.68 7.94
N PHE A 99 -15.48 -4.61 7.31
CA PHE A 99 -14.70 -3.75 6.43
C PHE A 99 -14.17 -2.56 7.21
N PHE A 100 -12.85 -2.36 7.14
CA PHE A 100 -12.16 -1.21 7.71
C PHE A 100 -11.62 -0.35 6.56
N TYR A 101 -12.05 0.91 6.49
CA TYR A 101 -11.50 1.86 5.54
C TYR A 101 -11.31 3.23 6.19
N ARG A 102 -10.15 3.84 5.96
CA ARG A 102 -9.81 5.16 6.50
C ARG A 102 -10.50 6.23 5.67
N THR A 103 -11.17 7.18 6.32
CA THR A 103 -11.46 8.47 5.68
C THR A 103 -10.14 9.21 5.59
N GLU A 104 -9.52 9.17 4.40
CA GLU A 104 -8.37 10.02 4.09
C GLU A 104 -8.87 11.34 3.54
N THR A 105 -8.18 12.40 3.94
CA THR A 105 -8.75 13.72 3.89
C THR A 105 -7.91 14.66 2.99
N LYS A 106 -6.62 14.94 3.23
CA LYS A 106 -5.79 15.47 2.10
C LYS A 106 -5.41 14.33 1.17
N THR A 107 -5.80 14.47 -0.08
CA THR A 107 -5.64 13.44 -1.11
C THR A 107 -4.54 13.77 -2.10
N GLN A 108 -4.37 15.06 -2.37
CA GLN A 108 -3.26 15.68 -3.09
C GLN A 108 -2.66 16.80 -2.24
N GLU A 109 -1.38 17.11 -2.48
CA GLU A 109 -0.71 18.30 -1.96
C GLU A 109 0.15 18.91 -3.05
N LEU A 110 0.14 20.24 -3.13
CA LEU A 110 1.04 20.99 -4.00
C LEU A 110 2.28 21.34 -3.20
N ILE A 111 3.41 20.70 -3.50
CA ILE A 111 4.70 21.05 -2.89
C ILE A 111 5.13 22.39 -3.48
N ALA A 112 5.11 23.44 -2.65
CA ALA A 112 5.49 24.77 -3.10
C ALA A 112 6.99 24.83 -3.47
N PRO A 113 7.45 25.72 -4.39
CA PRO A 113 8.84 25.74 -4.87
C PRO A 113 9.95 25.98 -3.82
N ARG A 114 9.59 26.29 -2.57
CA ARG A 114 10.50 26.46 -1.43
C ARG A 114 10.24 25.49 -0.28
N GLU A 115 9.20 24.66 -0.41
CA GLU A 115 8.86 23.62 0.55
C GLU A 115 9.71 22.38 0.31
N TRP A 116 9.95 21.58 1.35
CA TRP A 116 10.71 20.33 1.23
C TRP A 116 9.92 19.21 1.92
N LYS A 117 9.64 18.16 1.14
CA LYS A 117 8.88 16.98 1.57
C LYS A 117 9.62 15.66 1.40
N GLY A 118 10.63 15.60 0.50
CA GLY A 118 11.43 14.40 0.27
C GLY A 118 11.99 14.28 -1.13
N PHE A 119 12.29 13.04 -1.51
CA PHE A 119 12.72 12.59 -2.85
C PHE A 119 11.91 11.36 -3.33
N GLY A 120 10.93 10.91 -2.55
CA GLY A 120 10.26 9.62 -2.75
C GLY A 120 9.31 9.63 -3.95
N HIS A 121 8.60 10.73 -4.19
CA HIS A 121 7.67 10.84 -5.31
C HIS A 121 8.40 10.90 -6.66
N GLU A 122 9.57 11.52 -6.71
CA GLU A 122 10.43 11.49 -7.89
C GLU A 122 11.16 10.15 -8.10
N PHE A 123 11.17 9.28 -7.10
CA PHE A 123 11.74 7.93 -7.17
C PHE A 123 10.68 6.87 -7.55
N GLU A 124 9.50 6.93 -6.93
CA GLU A 124 8.43 5.92 -7.02
C GLU A 124 7.35 6.34 -8.04
N LYS A 125 7.61 6.09 -9.33
CA LYS A 125 6.69 6.51 -10.41
C LYS A 125 5.62 5.48 -10.80
N ALA A 126 5.62 4.30 -10.19
CA ALA A 126 4.67 3.23 -10.42
C ALA A 126 3.85 2.94 -9.15
N THR A 127 2.60 2.50 -9.35
CA THR A 127 1.60 2.41 -8.28
C THR A 127 0.92 1.06 -8.34
N HIS A 128 1.53 0.08 -7.67
CA HIS A 128 1.13 -1.31 -7.67
C HIS A 128 0.62 -1.73 -6.30
N TYR A 129 -0.43 -2.55 -6.26
CA TYR A 129 -1.11 -2.98 -5.04
C TYR A 129 -1.27 -4.49 -5.00
N TRP A 130 -0.94 -5.09 -3.86
CA TRP A 130 -1.21 -6.49 -3.57
C TRP A 130 -2.33 -6.62 -2.55
N ILE A 131 -3.12 -7.68 -2.69
CA ILE A 131 -4.09 -8.12 -1.71
C ILE A 131 -3.64 -9.48 -1.20
N VAL A 132 -3.42 -9.57 0.11
CA VAL A 132 -3.02 -10.80 0.81
C VAL A 132 -4.09 -11.22 1.81
N LEU A 133 -4.25 -12.53 1.96
CA LEU A 133 -4.98 -13.18 3.04
C LEU A 133 -3.98 -13.69 4.06
N TYR A 134 -4.21 -13.47 5.35
CA TYR A 134 -3.45 -14.11 6.41
C TYR A 134 -4.31 -14.35 7.66
N ARG A 135 -3.79 -15.13 8.61
CA ARG A 135 -4.39 -15.33 9.93
C ARG A 135 -3.59 -14.62 11.02
N PHE A 136 -4.29 -14.01 11.97
CA PHE A 136 -3.71 -13.35 13.12
C PHE A 136 -4.73 -13.32 14.26
N GLY A 137 -4.32 -13.69 15.49
CA GLY A 137 -5.19 -13.63 16.67
C GLY A 137 -6.48 -14.47 16.58
N GLY A 138 -6.48 -15.56 15.80
CA GLY A 138 -7.67 -16.37 15.52
C GLY A 138 -8.61 -15.81 14.46
N LEU A 139 -8.35 -14.60 13.95
CA LEU A 139 -9.10 -13.96 12.87
C LEU A 139 -8.42 -14.18 11.52
N SER A 140 -9.20 -14.06 10.43
CA SER A 140 -8.70 -14.03 9.06
C SER A 140 -8.76 -12.61 8.53
N PHE A 141 -7.64 -12.10 8.02
CA PHE A 141 -7.49 -10.74 7.50
C PHE A 141 -7.24 -10.77 6.01
N ILE A 142 -8.00 -9.96 5.26
CA ILE A 142 -7.66 -9.59 3.88
C ILE A 142 -7.12 -8.17 3.93
N VAL A 143 -5.85 -7.97 3.55
CA VAL A 143 -5.17 -6.68 3.60
C VAL A 143 -4.64 -6.33 2.22
N ARG A 144 -4.88 -5.08 1.84
CA ARG A 144 -4.32 -4.47 0.63
C ARG A 144 -3.22 -3.48 1.00
N TYR A 145 -2.08 -3.56 0.33
CA TYR A 145 -0.94 -2.66 0.52
C TYR A 145 -0.26 -2.31 -0.81
N LYS A 146 0.49 -1.21 -0.84
CA LYS A 146 1.30 -0.79 -2.00
C LYS A 146 2.61 -1.61 -2.02
N VAL A 147 3.11 -1.90 -3.21
CA VAL A 147 4.42 -2.53 -3.43
C VAL A 147 5.24 -1.64 -4.36
N ASP A 148 6.44 -1.25 -3.93
CA ASP A 148 7.28 -0.30 -4.67
C ASP A 148 8.05 -0.96 -5.81
N GLY A 149 8.37 -2.24 -5.66
CA GLY A 149 8.98 -3.05 -6.70
C GLY A 149 9.28 -4.48 -6.27
N TYR A 150 10.00 -5.21 -7.11
CA TYR A 150 10.49 -6.56 -6.79
C TYR A 150 11.89 -6.82 -7.33
N ILE A 151 12.58 -7.81 -6.76
CA ILE A 151 13.85 -8.35 -7.28
C ILE A 151 13.65 -9.78 -7.81
N ASP A 152 14.50 -10.22 -8.74
CA ASP A 152 14.52 -11.64 -9.11
C ASP A 152 14.95 -12.50 -7.91
N ASP A 153 14.42 -13.71 -7.82
CA ASP A 153 14.96 -14.75 -6.94
C ASP A 153 16.40 -15.06 -7.34
N ILE A 154 17.34 -14.72 -6.46
CA ILE A 154 18.80 -14.82 -6.65
C ILE A 154 19.22 -16.28 -6.96
N ASN A 155 18.39 -17.26 -6.58
CA ASN A 155 18.65 -18.69 -6.81
C ASN A 155 18.17 -19.20 -8.17
N LYS A 156 17.48 -18.39 -9.00
CA LYS A 156 17.10 -18.79 -10.36
C LYS A 156 18.25 -18.52 -11.32
N PRO A 157 18.78 -19.53 -12.04
CA PRO A 157 19.87 -19.33 -12.97
C PRO A 157 19.47 -18.39 -14.10
N THR A 158 20.37 -17.46 -14.45
CA THR A 158 20.17 -16.35 -15.37
C THR A 158 20.05 -16.78 -16.85
N GLY A 159 19.04 -17.58 -17.16
CA GLY A 159 18.67 -17.96 -18.52
C GLY A 159 17.80 -16.88 -19.15
N SER A 160 18.35 -16.10 -20.08
CA SER A 160 17.64 -15.10 -20.87
C SER A 160 16.67 -15.73 -21.88
N LYS A 161 15.57 -16.30 -21.36
CA LYS A 161 14.44 -16.75 -22.17
C LYS A 161 13.15 -16.34 -21.49
N LEU A 162 12.49 -15.33 -22.06
CA LEU A 162 11.19 -14.84 -21.60
C LEU A 162 10.13 -15.89 -22.01
N VAL A 163 10.03 -16.95 -21.21
CA VAL A 163 9.02 -17.99 -21.38
C VAL A 163 7.72 -17.48 -20.79
N ILE A 164 6.83 -16.98 -21.66
CA ILE A 164 5.44 -16.73 -21.29
C ILE A 164 4.83 -18.09 -20.95
N ARG A 165 4.65 -18.37 -19.65
CA ARG A 165 3.83 -19.49 -19.17
C ARG A 165 2.42 -18.96 -18.98
N GLU A 166 1.41 -19.70 -19.45
CA GLU A 166 0.00 -19.28 -19.47
C GLU A 166 -0.68 -19.24 -18.08
N GLN A 167 0.10 -19.38 -17.00
CA GLN A 167 -0.36 -19.27 -15.62
C GLN A 167 0.31 -18.06 -15.00
N GLY A 168 -0.51 -17.18 -14.38
CA GLY A 168 -0.05 -15.92 -13.79
C GLY A 168 1.10 -16.12 -12.80
N TYR A 169 2.01 -15.15 -12.75
CA TYR A 169 3.17 -15.21 -11.87
C TYR A 169 2.74 -15.17 -10.40
N ASP A 170 2.82 -16.32 -9.70
CA ASP A 170 2.98 -16.36 -8.25
C ASP A 170 4.36 -15.79 -7.91
N MET A 171 4.42 -14.48 -7.72
CA MET A 171 5.62 -13.80 -7.25
C MET A 171 5.82 -14.11 -5.76
N PRO A 172 7.00 -14.58 -5.33
CA PRO A 172 7.24 -14.84 -3.91
C PRO A 172 7.09 -13.57 -3.08
N LEU A 173 6.37 -13.63 -1.96
CA LEU A 173 6.27 -12.53 -1.00
C LEU A 173 7.66 -12.07 -0.50
N GLY A 174 8.66 -12.97 -0.48
CA GLY A 174 10.04 -12.65 -0.12
C GLY A 174 10.82 -11.83 -1.16
N THR A 175 10.28 -11.57 -2.36
CA THR A 175 10.95 -10.78 -3.41
C THR A 175 10.43 -9.35 -3.55
N THR A 176 9.39 -8.95 -2.82
CA THR A 176 8.88 -7.56 -2.85
C THR A 176 9.78 -6.60 -2.09
N LEU A 177 9.90 -5.37 -2.58
CA LEU A 177 10.60 -4.28 -1.92
C LEU A 177 9.62 -3.20 -1.45
N GLU A 178 9.87 -2.73 -0.23
CA GLU A 178 9.47 -1.41 0.27
C GLU A 178 10.71 -0.53 0.18
N ILE A 179 10.62 0.65 -0.43
CA ILE A 179 11.74 1.57 -0.58
C ILE A 179 11.52 2.79 0.34
N LYS A 180 12.63 3.34 0.84
CA LYS A 180 12.66 4.51 1.73
C LYS A 180 13.82 5.43 1.29
N THR A 181 13.54 6.73 1.24
CA THR A 181 14.47 7.80 0.82
C THR A 181 14.65 8.84 1.90
#